data_AF-A0A6P5LHR4-F1
#
_entry.id   AF-A0A6P5LHR4-F1
#
_cell.length_a   1.000
_cell.length_b   1.000
_cell.length_c   1.000
_cell.angle_alpha   90.00
_cell.angle_beta   90.00
_cell.angle_gamma   90.00
#
_symmetry.space_group_name_H-M   'P 1'
#
loop_
_entity.id
_entity.type
_entity.pdbx_description
1 polymer ?
#
loop_
_entity_poly.entity_id
_entity_poly.type
_entity_poly.pdbx_seq_one_letter_code
_entity_poly.pdbx_strand_id
1 'polypeptide(L)'
;MSIPFSNTDYRIPQGFGNLLEGLTREILREQPDNIPAFAAAYFENLLEKRAKTNFDPAEWGAKVDDRFYNNHAFKEVPPEKCAPEKDTSQETVKEQETQASFVEETTTDEEEEAAAAAVKIQAAFRGHKARKEMREMKEGSTEEQEME
;
A
#
# COMPACT_ATOMS: atom_id res chain seq x y z
N MET A 1 -9.22 8.44 -11.38
CA MET A 1 -10.68 8.38 -11.18
C MET A 1 -11.34 7.79 -12.42
N SER A 2 -11.73 6.51 -12.40
CA SER A 2 -12.68 5.97 -13.37
C SER A 2 -14.08 6.07 -12.76
N ILE A 3 -15.06 6.58 -13.51
CA ILE A 3 -16.45 6.59 -13.06
C ILE A 3 -16.96 5.16 -13.25
N PRO A 4 -17.28 4.41 -12.18
CA PRO A 4 -17.62 2.99 -12.28
C PRO A 4 -18.88 2.71 -13.12
N PHE A 5 -19.68 3.74 -13.41
CA PHE A 5 -20.98 3.60 -14.09
C PHE A 5 -21.08 4.30 -15.45
N SER A 6 -19.98 4.77 -16.05
CA SER A 6 -20.06 5.27 -17.43
C SER A 6 -20.10 4.09 -18.40
N ASN A 7 -21.19 3.98 -19.17
CA ASN A 7 -21.44 3.00 -20.24
C ASN A 7 -20.57 3.27 -21.49
N THR A 8 -19.30 3.59 -21.27
CA THR A 8 -18.33 3.94 -22.32
C THR A 8 -17.07 3.09 -22.14
N ASP A 9 -16.57 2.55 -23.24
CA ASP A 9 -15.36 1.72 -23.26
C ASP A 9 -14.07 2.56 -23.22
N TYR A 10 -14.17 3.87 -23.42
CA TYR A 10 -13.05 4.79 -23.38
C TYR A 10 -12.66 5.13 -21.94
N ARG A 11 -11.75 4.33 -21.38
CA ARG A 11 -11.15 4.58 -20.06
C ARG A 11 -9.94 5.49 -20.18
N ILE A 12 -9.80 6.41 -19.23
CA ILE A 12 -8.63 7.28 -19.11
C ILE A 12 -7.44 6.44 -18.64
N PRO A 13 -6.27 6.49 -19.31
CA PRO A 13 -5.07 5.78 -18.87
C PRO A 13 -4.64 6.15 -17.46
N GLN A 14 -4.15 5.17 -16.71
CA GLN A 14 -3.57 5.42 -15.39
C GLN A 14 -2.36 6.35 -15.48
N GLY A 15 -2.20 7.25 -14.51
CA GLY A 15 -1.11 8.21 -14.49
C GLY A 15 -1.30 9.43 -15.41
N PHE A 16 -2.31 9.43 -16.29
CA PHE A 16 -2.57 10.57 -17.17
C PHE A 16 -2.86 11.86 -16.41
N GLY A 17 -3.63 11.79 -15.32
CA GLY A 17 -3.89 12.92 -14.44
C GLY A 17 -2.61 13.51 -13.85
N ASN A 18 -1.69 12.64 -13.41
CA ASN A 18 -0.40 13.06 -12.83
C ASN A 18 0.48 13.80 -13.84
N LEU A 19 0.48 13.38 -15.11
CA LEU A 19 1.19 14.10 -16.19
C LEU A 19 0.63 15.50 -16.39
N LEU A 20 -0.70 15.64 -16.46
CA LEU A 20 -1.36 16.92 -16.63
C LEU A 20 -1.16 17.83 -15.42
N GLU A 21 -1.22 17.28 -14.21
CA GLU A 21 -0.98 18.04 -12.99
C GLU A 21 0.46 18.58 -12.94
N GLY A 22 1.45 17.75 -13.26
CA GLY A 22 2.84 18.19 -13.34
C GLY A 22 3.04 19.33 -14.35
N LEU A 23 2.52 19.15 -15.57
CA LEU A 23 2.61 20.19 -16.60
C LEU A 23 1.93 21.49 -16.17
N THR A 24 0.70 21.41 -15.65
CA THR A 24 -0.08 22.60 -15.27
C THR A 24 0.56 23.36 -14.10
N ARG A 25 1.17 22.66 -13.13
CA ARG A 25 1.95 23.28 -12.05
C ARG A 25 3.13 24.08 -12.59
N GLU A 26 3.88 23.53 -13.56
CA GLU A 26 5.00 24.25 -14.16
C GLU A 26 4.56 25.43 -15.04
N ILE A 27 3.45 25.29 -15.78
CA ILE A 27 2.86 26.42 -16.52
C ILE A 27 2.48 27.56 -15.57
N LEU A 28 1.84 27.25 -14.44
CA LEU A 28 1.45 28.26 -13.46
C LEU A 28 2.67 28.92 -12.80
N ARG A 29 3.79 28.21 -12.70
CA ARG A 29 5.04 28.69 -12.12
C ARG A 29 5.80 29.60 -13.08
N GLU A 30 5.97 29.19 -14.33
CA GLU A 30 6.80 29.89 -15.30
C GLU A 30 6.03 30.94 -16.12
N GLN A 31 4.70 30.85 -16.18
CA GLN A 31 3.81 31.73 -16.95
C GLN A 31 4.31 31.96 -18.40
N PRO A 32 4.54 30.89 -19.19
CA PRO A 32 5.06 31.03 -20.55
C PRO A 32 4.01 31.61 -21.51
N ASP A 33 4.46 32.47 -22.44
CA ASP A 33 3.58 33.03 -23.48
C ASP A 33 3.05 31.97 -24.46
N ASN A 34 3.85 30.93 -24.75
CA ASN A 34 3.51 29.86 -25.69
C ASN A 34 3.40 28.51 -24.97
N ILE A 35 2.20 28.21 -24.49
CA ILE A 35 1.90 26.98 -23.74
C ILE A 35 2.17 25.70 -24.55
N PRO A 36 1.75 25.57 -25.83
CA PRO A 36 2.04 24.35 -26.60
C PRO A 36 3.53 24.06 -26.77
N ALA A 37 4.34 25.08 -27.06
CA ALA A 37 5.79 24.94 -27.19
C ALA A 37 6.43 24.56 -25.86
N PHE A 38 5.99 25.18 -24.77
CA PHE A 38 6.45 24.84 -23.42
C PHE A 38 6.10 23.39 -23.04
N ALA A 39 4.88 22.95 -23.32
CA ALA A 39 4.43 21.60 -23.01
C ALA A 39 5.24 20.53 -23.76
N ALA A 40 5.57 20.77 -25.03
CA ALA A 40 6.42 19.88 -25.81
C ALA A 40 7.81 19.73 -25.15
N ALA A 41 8.48 20.85 -24.85
CA ALA A 41 9.78 20.85 -24.19
C ALA A 41 9.73 20.20 -22.79
N TYR A 42 8.66 20.43 -22.02
CA TYR A 42 8.45 19.79 -20.72
C TYR A 42 8.40 18.26 -20.83
N PHE A 43 7.62 17.72 -21.78
CA PHE A 43 7.51 16.27 -21.96
C PHE A 43 8.78 15.65 -22.55
N GLU A 44 9.51 16.35 -23.42
CA GLU A 44 10.84 15.92 -23.87
C GLU A 44 11.80 15.77 -22.68
N ASN A 45 11.86 16.78 -21.81
CA ASN A 45 12.66 16.73 -20.59
C ASN A 45 12.24 15.59 -19.65
N LEU A 46 10.93 15.30 -19.56
CA LEU A 46 10.42 14.20 -18.74
C LEU A 46 10.84 12.83 -19.31
N LEU A 47 10.78 12.66 -20.63
CA LEU A 47 11.22 11.45 -21.31
C LEU A 47 12.73 11.24 -21.17
N GLU A 48 13.52 12.30 -21.26
CA GLU A 48 14.96 12.22 -21.00
C GLU A 48 15.28 11.79 -19.57
N LYS A 49 14.60 12.37 -18.58
CA LYS A 49 14.75 11.96 -17.19
C LYS A 49 14.40 10.50 -17.02
N ARG A 50 13.28 10.05 -17.59
CA ARG A 50 12.87 8.64 -17.57
C ARG A 50 13.94 7.73 -18.17
N ALA A 51 14.51 8.09 -19.33
CA ALA A 51 15.57 7.30 -19.96
C ALA A 51 16.85 7.23 -19.11
N LYS A 52 17.18 8.30 -18.38
CA LYS A 52 18.39 8.39 -17.55
C LYS A 52 18.24 7.69 -16.20
N THR A 53 17.12 7.90 -15.51
CA THR A 53 16.91 7.44 -14.12
C THR A 53 16.00 6.23 -14.00
N ASN A 54 15.36 5.81 -15.10
CA ASN A 54 14.32 4.77 -15.13
C ASN A 54 13.16 5.04 -14.16
N PHE A 55 12.93 6.31 -13.81
CA PHE A 55 11.87 6.73 -12.90
C PHE A 55 10.85 7.58 -13.66
N ASP A 56 9.58 7.22 -13.55
CA ASP A 56 8.46 7.95 -14.15
C ASP A 56 7.47 8.44 -13.06
N PRO A 57 7.32 9.76 -12.88
CA PRO A 57 6.35 10.33 -11.94
C PRO A 57 4.91 9.87 -12.21
N ALA A 58 4.54 9.65 -13.47
CA ALA A 58 3.18 9.25 -13.84
C ALA A 58 2.85 7.83 -13.39
N GLU A 59 3.77 6.88 -13.60
CA GLU A 59 3.65 5.50 -13.10
C GLU A 59 3.65 5.45 -11.57
N TRP A 60 4.50 6.24 -10.91
CA TRP A 60 4.54 6.27 -9.46
C TRP A 60 3.22 6.80 -8.88
N GLY A 61 2.73 7.94 -9.38
CA GLY A 61 1.45 8.50 -8.96
C GLY A 61 0.27 7.54 -9.23
N ALA A 62 0.26 6.86 -10.38
CA ALA A 62 -0.75 5.85 -10.70
C ALA A 62 -0.83 4.73 -9.65
N LYS A 63 0.32 4.24 -9.17
CA LYS A 63 0.37 3.21 -8.12
C LYS A 63 -0.16 3.71 -6.78
N VAL A 64 -0.01 5.01 -6.49
CA VAL A 64 -0.57 5.61 -5.28
C VAL A 64 -2.10 5.72 -5.38
N ASP A 65 -2.60 6.22 -6.52
CA ASP A 65 -4.04 6.44 -6.76
C ASP A 65 -4.84 5.13 -6.82
N ASP A 66 -4.26 4.07 -7.41
CA ASP A 66 -4.94 2.78 -7.56
C ASP A 66 -5.22 2.13 -6.19
N ARG A 67 -4.35 2.33 -5.20
CA ARG A 67 -4.57 1.86 -3.82
C ARG A 67 -5.80 2.49 -3.16
N PHE A 68 -6.17 3.71 -3.56
CA PHE A 68 -7.31 4.44 -3.01
C PHE A 68 -8.62 4.15 -3.77
N TYR A 69 -8.54 3.87 -5.07
CA TYR A 69 -9.73 3.64 -5.92
C TYR A 69 -10.11 2.17 -6.05
N ASN A 70 -9.12 1.28 -6.19
CA ASN A 70 -9.31 -0.15 -6.12
C ASN A 70 -8.98 -0.59 -4.69
N ASN A 71 -9.93 -0.38 -3.77
CA ASN A 71 -9.91 -1.11 -2.50
C ASN A 71 -9.76 -2.60 -2.82
N HIS A 72 -8.55 -3.16 -2.66
CA HIS A 72 -8.28 -4.58 -2.80
C HIS A 72 -9.09 -5.43 -1.80
N ALA A 73 -9.76 -4.78 -0.83
CA ALA A 73 -10.75 -5.36 0.07
C ALA A 73 -11.87 -6.17 -0.61
N PHE A 74 -12.09 -6.01 -1.92
CA PHE A 74 -13.13 -6.74 -2.66
C PHE A 74 -12.61 -7.58 -3.85
N LYS A 75 -11.28 -7.73 -4.02
CA LYS A 75 -10.71 -8.63 -5.06
C LYS A 75 -10.50 -10.05 -4.57
N GLU A 76 -10.72 -10.33 -3.28
CA GLU A 76 -10.87 -11.69 -2.79
C GLU A 76 -12.23 -12.22 -3.27
N VAL A 77 -12.22 -12.84 -4.44
CA VAL A 77 -13.30 -13.75 -4.83
C VAL A 77 -13.36 -14.81 -3.72
N PRO A 78 -14.48 -14.99 -3.01
CA PRO A 78 -14.59 -16.13 -2.12
C PRO A 78 -14.44 -17.36 -3.01
N PRO A 79 -13.52 -18.29 -2.72
CA PRO A 79 -13.46 -19.53 -3.48
C PRO A 79 -14.82 -20.22 -3.31
N GLU A 80 -15.59 -20.34 -4.39
CA GLU A 80 -16.73 -21.23 -4.42
C GLU A 80 -16.21 -22.66 -4.24
N LYS A 81 -16.27 -23.09 -2.98
CA LYS A 81 -16.20 -24.45 -2.42
C LYS A 81 -14.94 -25.27 -2.75
N CYS A 82 -14.07 -25.41 -1.75
CA CYS A 82 -13.46 -26.68 -1.39
C CYS A 82 -13.10 -26.69 0.11
N ALA A 83 -13.11 -27.89 0.67
CA ALA A 83 -12.87 -28.31 2.05
C ALA A 83 -11.66 -27.65 2.77
N PRO A 84 -11.56 -27.72 4.12
CA PRO A 84 -10.59 -26.95 4.89
C PRO A 84 -9.17 -27.48 4.68
N GLU A 85 -8.37 -26.77 3.91
CA GLU A 85 -6.94 -27.04 3.79
C GLU A 85 -6.13 -25.93 4.47
N LYS A 86 -5.67 -26.28 5.67
CA LYS A 86 -4.42 -25.92 6.33
C LYS A 86 -3.51 -24.95 5.56
N ASP A 87 -3.58 -23.66 5.90
CA ASP A 87 -2.51 -22.73 5.58
C ASP A 87 -1.35 -22.90 6.56
N THR A 88 -0.44 -23.75 6.12
CA THR A 88 0.97 -23.76 6.52
C THR A 88 1.64 -22.58 5.81
N SER A 89 1.59 -21.39 6.40
CA SER A 89 2.57 -20.34 6.10
C SER A 89 3.65 -20.39 7.18
N GLN A 90 4.70 -21.14 6.87
CA GLN A 90 5.99 -21.07 7.55
C GLN A 90 6.54 -19.66 7.39
N GLU A 91 6.78 -18.97 8.50
CA GLU A 91 7.77 -17.91 8.56
C GLU A 91 8.90 -18.38 9.46
N THR A 92 9.82 -19.16 8.88
CA THR A 92 11.20 -19.24 9.35
C THR A 92 11.85 -17.88 9.10
N VAL A 93 11.81 -17.00 10.09
CA VAL A 93 12.84 -15.97 10.26
C VAL A 93 13.57 -16.25 11.57
N LYS A 94 14.72 -16.86 11.34
CA LYS A 94 15.87 -17.05 12.23
C LYS A 94 16.02 -15.90 13.21
N GLU A 95 15.99 -16.21 14.50
CA GLU A 95 16.53 -15.37 15.55
C GLU A 95 17.98 -15.02 15.20
N GLN A 96 18.20 -13.76 14.83
CA GLN A 96 19.51 -13.13 14.86
C GLN A 96 19.38 -11.96 15.81
N GLU A 97 19.81 -12.19 17.05
CA GLU A 97 20.17 -11.14 17.99
C GLU A 97 21.13 -10.18 17.29
N THR A 98 20.62 -9.02 16.90
CA THR A 98 21.46 -7.91 16.51
C THR A 98 21.54 -7.01 17.74
N GLN A 99 22.64 -7.15 18.50
CA GLN A 99 23.05 -6.17 19.50
C GLN A 99 23.17 -4.81 18.81
N ALA A 100 22.19 -3.94 19.03
CA ALA A 100 22.30 -2.51 18.76
C ALA A 100 22.61 -1.81 20.08
N SER A 101 23.89 -1.86 20.47
CA SER A 101 24.46 -0.83 21.33
C SER A 101 24.58 0.44 20.49
N PHE A 102 23.54 1.26 20.48
CA PHE A 102 23.64 2.64 20.03
C PHE A 102 23.02 3.51 21.11
N VAL A 103 23.90 4.07 21.94
CA VAL A 103 23.56 5.14 22.88
C VAL A 103 23.44 6.39 22.01
N GLU A 104 22.22 6.72 21.61
CA GLU A 104 21.89 8.04 21.06
C GLU A 104 21.09 8.80 22.12
N GLU A 105 21.52 10.02 22.40
CA GLU A 105 20.95 10.91 23.39
C GLU A 105 19.58 11.39 22.90
N THR A 106 18.53 10.62 23.20
CA THR A 106 17.15 10.93 22.84
C THR A 106 16.59 12.01 23.76
N THR A 107 15.97 13.02 23.18
CA THR A 107 15.13 13.97 23.93
C THR A 107 13.98 13.20 24.60
N THR A 108 13.54 13.67 25.76
CA THR A 108 12.52 12.98 26.59
C THR A 108 11.23 12.66 25.85
N ASP A 109 10.90 13.44 24.82
CA ASP A 109 9.63 13.35 24.10
C ASP A 109 9.61 12.17 23.09
N GLU A 110 10.75 11.81 22.49
CA GLU A 110 10.83 10.70 21.53
C GLU A 110 10.80 9.32 22.22
N GLU A 111 11.32 9.24 23.45
CA GLU A 111 11.29 8.03 24.26
C GLU A 111 9.86 7.69 24.72
N GLU A 112 9.06 8.70 25.08
CA GLU A 112 7.65 8.52 25.43
C GLU A 112 6.81 8.05 24.23
N GLU A 113 7.05 8.60 23.02
CA GLU A 113 6.33 8.19 21.82
C GLU A 113 6.72 6.76 21.39
N ALA A 114 8.01 6.41 21.46
CA ALA A 114 8.48 5.05 21.20
C ALA A 114 7.88 4.03 22.19
N ALA A 115 7.82 4.37 23.48
CA ALA A 115 7.17 3.54 24.49
C ALA A 115 5.67 3.37 24.22
N ALA A 116 4.97 4.45 23.85
CA ALA A 116 3.55 4.39 23.50
C ALA A 116 3.29 3.53 22.25
N ALA A 117 4.16 3.61 21.24
CA ALA A 117 4.09 2.76 20.06
C ALA A 117 4.33 1.28 20.40
N ALA A 118 5.33 0.98 21.23
CA ALA A 118 5.62 -0.38 21.68
C ALA A 118 4.43 -1.00 22.43
N VAL A 119 3.79 -0.23 23.32
CA VAL A 119 2.59 -0.67 24.05
C VAL A 119 1.44 -0.98 23.09
N LYS A 120 1.21 -0.18 22.05
CA LYS A 120 0.18 -0.44 21.03
C LYS A 120 0.45 -1.74 20.27
N ILE A 121 1.70 -1.97 19.87
CA ILE A 121 2.11 -3.20 19.16
C ILE A 121 1.90 -4.43 20.05
N GLN A 122 2.32 -4.36 21.31
CA GLN A 122 2.15 -5.46 22.27
C GLN A 122 0.67 -5.76 22.57
N ALA A 123 -0.15 -4.72 22.74
CA ALA A 123 -1.59 -4.88 22.97
C ALA A 123 -2.28 -5.53 21.76
N ALA A 124 -1.95 -5.08 20.54
CA ALA A 124 -2.48 -5.66 19.31
C ALA A 124 -2.08 -7.13 19.16
N PHE A 125 -0.82 -7.48 19.42
CA PHE A 125 -0.31 -8.85 19.34
C PHE A 125 -0.98 -9.79 20.35
N ARG A 126 -1.12 -9.34 21.61
CA ARG A 126 -1.84 -10.09 22.65
C ARG A 126 -3.29 -10.37 22.25
N GLY A 127 -3.98 -9.35 21.73
CA GLY A 127 -5.35 -9.50 21.25
C GLY A 127 -5.43 -10.47 20.05
N HIS A 128 -4.48 -10.41 19.13
CA HIS A 128 -4.40 -11.33 18.00
C HIS A 128 -4.22 -12.78 18.47
N LYS A 129 -3.31 -13.03 19.42
CA LYS A 129 -3.07 -14.36 20.00
C LYS A 129 -4.33 -14.94 20.64
N ALA A 130 -5.03 -14.15 21.48
CA ALA A 130 -6.27 -14.60 22.13
C ALA A 130 -7.39 -14.92 21.12
N ARG A 131 -7.54 -14.09 20.07
CA ARG A 131 -8.52 -14.35 19.00
C ARG A 131 -8.18 -15.60 18.19
N LYS A 132 -6.88 -15.85 17.95
CA LYS A 132 -6.42 -17.06 17.27
C LYS A 132 -6.73 -18.31 18.08
N GLU A 133 -6.40 -18.32 19.37
CA GLU A 133 -6.71 -19.44 20.28
C GLU A 133 -8.22 -19.69 20.40
N MET A 134 -9.05 -18.64 20.50
CA MET A 134 -10.51 -18.78 20.51
C MET A 134 -11.06 -19.34 19.19
N ARG A 135 -10.45 -18.99 18.06
CA ARG A 135 -10.84 -19.51 16.75
C ARG A 135 -10.52 -21.00 16.65
N GLU A 136 -9.33 -21.40 17.07
CA GLU A 136 -8.90 -22.81 17.10
C GLU A 136 -9.78 -23.67 18.03
N MET A 137 -10.15 -23.16 19.21
CA MET A 137 -11.08 -23.87 20.12
C MET A 137 -12.49 -24.01 19.55
N LYS A 138 -12.99 -22.97 18.87
CA LYS A 138 -14.31 -23.00 18.24
C LYS A 138 -14.34 -24.01 17.10
N GLU A 139 -13.34 -24.01 16.23
CA GLU A 139 -13.21 -24.96 15.12
C GLU A 139 -13.13 -26.41 15.65
N GLY A 140 -12.36 -26.68 16.71
CA GLY A 140 -12.30 -28.02 17.33
C GLY A 140 -13.61 -28.48 17.98
N SER A 141 -14.36 -27.58 18.64
CA SER A 141 -15.64 -27.93 19.28
C SER A 141 -16.78 -28.24 18.29
N THR A 142 -16.65 -27.77 17.05
CA THR A 142 -17.67 -28.00 16.01
C THR A 142 -17.50 -29.38 15.38
N GLU A 143 -16.27 -29.90 15.31
CA GLU A 143 -15.97 -31.23 14.77
C GLU A 143 -16.37 -32.37 15.73
N GLU A 144 -16.36 -32.14 17.05
CA GLU A 144 -16.75 -33.15 18.06
C GLU A 144 -18.29 -33.34 18.18
N GLN A 145 -19.10 -32.33 17.83
CA GLN A 145 -20.57 -32.44 17.85
C GLN A 145 -21.18 -33.06 16.58
N GLU A 146 -20.41 -33.17 15.49
CA GLU A 146 -20.86 -33.82 14.25
C GLU A 146 -20.53 -35.33 14.21
N MET A 147 -19.84 -35.85 15.22
CA MET A 147 -19.44 -37.26 15.33
C MET A 147 -20.18 -38.06 16.44
N GLU A 148 -21.18 -37.48 17.12
CA GLU A 148 -22.05 -38.18 18.10
C GLU A 148 -23.48 -38.40 17.59
#